data_AF-A0A087AI57-F1
#
_entry.id   AF-A0A087AI57-F1
#
_cell.length_a   1.000
_cell.length_b   1.000
_cell.length_c   1.000
_cell.angle_alpha   90.00
_cell.angle_beta   90.00
_cell.angle_gamma   90.00
#
_symmetry.space_group_name_H-M   'P 1'
#
loop_
_entity.id
_entity.type
_entity.pdbx_description
1 polymer ?
#
loop_
_entity_poly.entity_id
_entity_poly.type
_entity_poly.pdbx_seq_one_letter_code
_entity_poly.pdbx_strand_id
1 'polypeptide(L)'
;MNREQDMRGTTDDAAPIELDGDVMQMDAIAESIFEVYLDTIRGTGLDITPTAPATVDEKILGRVQSVLGATFLSFFGVTPRQRYADVFAQVADFATRFAKDHIFPDGNKRTAVKMALAILAMRGWDVRAVDAEDAEGNELYQWVQDIVTGRGGADELAGFLRDHAVRVG
;
A
#
# COMPACT_ATOMS: atom_id res chain seq x y z
N MET A 1 -15.82 -5.31 42.90
CA MET A 1 -14.52 -5.72 42.33
C MET A 1 -14.77 -6.16 40.89
N ASN A 2 -14.11 -5.49 39.98
CA ASN A 2 -14.47 -5.31 38.57
C ASN A 2 -14.39 -6.61 37.77
N ARG A 3 -15.46 -6.93 37.03
CA ARG A 3 -15.43 -7.78 35.84
C ARG A 3 -15.78 -6.89 34.63
N GLU A 4 -14.85 -6.01 34.30
CA GLU A 4 -14.92 -5.16 33.10
C GLU A 4 -13.52 -5.07 32.47
N GLN A 5 -12.90 -6.23 32.21
CA GLN A 5 -11.66 -6.32 31.44
C GLN A 5 -11.63 -7.66 30.72
N ASP A 6 -12.51 -7.88 29.74
CA ASP A 6 -12.27 -8.91 28.71
C ASP A 6 -13.16 -8.73 27.46
N MET A 7 -13.15 -7.54 26.84
CA MET A 7 -13.80 -7.35 25.52
C MET A 7 -13.28 -6.14 24.72
N ARG A 8 -12.02 -5.73 24.92
CA ARG A 8 -11.33 -4.77 24.03
C ARG A 8 -10.25 -5.52 23.27
N GLY A 9 -10.59 -6.15 22.15
CA GLY A 9 -9.57 -6.82 21.33
C GLY A 9 -10.01 -7.50 20.05
N THR A 10 -11.25 -7.34 19.56
CA THR A 10 -11.71 -8.11 18.37
C THR A 10 -12.62 -7.32 17.42
N THR A 11 -12.48 -6.01 17.30
CA THR A 11 -13.37 -5.21 16.43
C THR A 11 -12.63 -4.04 15.80
N ASP A 12 -11.63 -4.29 14.94
CA ASP A 12 -11.29 -3.34 13.87
C ASP A 12 -10.24 -3.74 12.82
N ASP A 13 -9.96 -5.03 12.64
CA ASP A 13 -8.78 -5.42 11.84
C ASP A 13 -8.95 -5.14 10.35
N ALA A 14 -10.19 -5.02 9.88
CA ALA A 14 -10.52 -4.59 8.54
C ALA A 14 -10.79 -3.07 8.44
N ALA A 15 -10.71 -2.29 9.51
CA ALA A 15 -11.01 -0.87 9.41
C ALA A 15 -9.89 -0.05 8.77
N PRO A 16 -10.25 1.07 8.11
CA PRO A 16 -9.27 2.01 7.60
C PRO A 16 -8.32 2.53 8.70
N ILE A 17 -7.07 2.70 8.29
CA ILE A 17 -5.96 3.22 9.08
C ILE A 17 -6.04 4.76 9.08
N GLU A 18 -5.89 5.36 10.26
CA GLU A 18 -5.87 6.81 10.44
C GLU A 18 -4.53 7.19 11.09
N LEU A 19 -3.78 8.08 10.45
CA LEU A 19 -2.45 8.53 10.90
C LEU A 19 -2.47 9.98 11.43
N ASP A 20 -3.65 10.51 11.76
CA ASP A 20 -3.80 11.88 12.25
C ASP A 20 -3.02 12.10 13.56
N GLY A 21 -2.05 13.02 13.52
CA GLY A 21 -1.33 13.49 14.71
C GLY A 21 0.14 13.08 14.81
N ASP A 22 0.69 12.35 13.84
CA ASP A 22 2.08 11.87 13.91
C ASP A 22 2.88 12.20 12.62
N VAL A 23 3.32 13.46 12.51
CA VAL A 23 4.12 13.94 11.37
C VAL A 23 5.45 13.18 11.27
N MET A 24 6.08 12.85 12.40
CA MET A 24 7.32 12.05 12.39
C MET A 24 7.08 10.63 11.87
N GLN A 25 5.91 10.04 12.15
CA GLN A 25 5.52 8.75 11.58
C GLN A 25 5.33 8.82 10.06
N MET A 26 4.84 9.93 9.50
CA MET A 26 4.78 10.09 8.04
C MET A 26 6.15 10.13 7.38
N ASP A 27 7.10 10.84 7.99
CA ASP A 27 8.48 10.92 7.48
C ASP A 27 9.13 9.53 7.50
N ALA A 28 9.00 8.82 8.61
CA ALA A 28 9.53 7.45 8.75
C ALA A 28 8.91 6.45 7.76
N ILE A 29 7.59 6.56 7.48
CA ILE A 29 6.93 5.71 6.48
C ILE A 29 7.41 6.08 5.07
N ALA A 30 7.56 7.37 4.76
CA ALA A 30 8.06 7.81 3.46
C ALA A 30 9.50 7.32 3.21
N GLU A 31 10.35 7.35 4.22
CA GLU A 31 11.70 6.78 4.18
C GLU A 31 11.66 5.25 4.00
N SER A 32 10.83 4.55 4.75
CA SER A 32 10.66 3.09 4.61
C SER A 32 10.20 2.68 3.21
N ILE A 33 9.29 3.45 2.60
CA ILE A 33 8.86 3.24 1.20
C ILE A 33 10.04 3.39 0.24
N PHE A 34 10.92 4.36 0.49
CA PHE A 34 12.12 4.53 -0.33
C PHE A 34 13.09 3.34 -0.18
N GLU A 35 13.23 2.78 1.01
CA GLU A 35 14.03 1.57 1.23
C GLU A 35 13.45 0.36 0.48
N VAL A 36 12.13 0.16 0.53
CA VAL A 36 11.44 -0.89 -0.25
C VAL A 36 11.61 -0.68 -1.75
N TYR A 37 11.59 0.58 -2.21
CA TYR A 37 11.88 0.91 -3.60
C TYR A 37 13.32 0.52 -4.00
N LEU A 38 14.31 0.85 -3.17
CA LEU A 38 15.72 0.47 -3.42
C LEU A 38 15.89 -1.05 -3.47
N ASP A 39 15.26 -1.80 -2.57
CA ASP A 39 15.25 -3.26 -2.58
C ASP A 39 14.60 -3.82 -3.86
N THR A 40 13.52 -3.20 -4.30
CA THR A 40 12.80 -3.59 -5.53
C THR A 40 13.63 -3.37 -6.80
N ILE A 41 14.50 -2.35 -6.81
CA ILE A 41 15.46 -2.13 -7.89
C ILE A 41 16.62 -3.14 -7.80
N ARG A 42 17.12 -3.38 -6.58
CA ARG A 42 18.26 -4.26 -6.30
C ARG A 42 17.81 -5.73 -6.23
N GLY A 43 17.44 -6.30 -7.36
CA GLY A 43 17.11 -7.74 -7.41
C GLY A 43 16.29 -8.20 -8.61
N THR A 44 15.72 -7.29 -9.40
CA THR A 44 15.06 -7.69 -10.65
C THR A 44 16.06 -7.74 -11.80
N GLY A 45 16.01 -8.77 -12.64
CA GLY A 45 16.87 -8.95 -13.84
C GLY A 45 16.75 -7.87 -14.92
N LEU A 46 16.04 -6.77 -14.65
CA LEU A 46 16.24 -5.47 -15.29
C LEU A 46 16.96 -4.58 -14.28
N ASP A 47 18.28 -4.60 -14.32
CA ASP A 47 19.12 -3.71 -13.52
C ASP A 47 18.91 -2.26 -13.97
N ILE A 48 17.94 -1.59 -13.33
CA ILE A 48 17.64 -0.16 -13.50
C ILE A 48 18.39 0.69 -12.48
N THR A 49 19.38 0.14 -11.77
CA THR A 49 20.30 0.89 -10.89
C THR A 49 20.88 2.13 -11.55
N PRO A 50 21.15 2.20 -12.88
CA PRO A 50 21.57 3.44 -13.55
C PRO A 50 20.55 4.58 -13.49
N THR A 51 19.26 4.26 -13.35
CA THR A 51 18.15 5.24 -13.27
C THR A 51 17.63 5.44 -11.85
N ALA A 52 18.10 4.64 -10.88
CA ALA A 52 17.78 4.84 -9.49
C ALA A 52 18.45 6.14 -8.99
N PRO A 53 17.73 7.01 -8.26
CA PRO A 53 18.34 8.16 -7.61
C PRO A 53 19.48 7.72 -6.69
N ALA A 54 20.65 8.37 -6.80
CA ALA A 54 21.82 8.06 -5.98
C ALA A 54 21.60 8.39 -4.49
N THR A 55 20.67 9.30 -4.20
CA THR A 55 20.26 9.74 -2.86
C THR A 55 18.75 9.89 -2.81
N VAL A 56 18.20 9.85 -1.59
CA VAL A 56 16.82 10.28 -1.35
C VAL A 56 16.67 11.73 -1.82
N ASP A 57 15.78 11.98 -2.78
CA ASP A 57 15.45 13.32 -3.25
C ASP A 57 14.28 13.86 -2.40
N GLU A 58 14.41 15.06 -1.82
CA GLU A 58 13.33 15.72 -1.07
C GLU A 58 12.04 15.82 -1.88
N LYS A 59 12.15 15.96 -3.21
CA LYS A 59 10.99 15.96 -4.11
C LYS A 59 10.32 14.60 -4.17
N ILE A 60 11.09 13.50 -4.14
CA ILE A 60 10.55 12.14 -4.10
C ILE A 60 9.84 11.91 -2.77
N LEU A 61 10.46 12.29 -1.65
CA LEU A 61 9.84 12.19 -0.33
C LEU A 61 8.54 13.00 -0.25
N GLY A 62 8.54 14.25 -0.72
CA GLY A 62 7.35 15.09 -0.73
C GLY A 62 6.18 14.50 -1.51
N ARG A 63 6.46 13.78 -2.61
CA ARG A 63 5.44 13.08 -3.40
C ARG A 63 4.92 11.82 -2.70
N VAL A 64 5.80 11.05 -2.08
CA VAL A 64 5.39 9.91 -1.24
C VAL A 64 4.51 10.38 -0.08
N GLN A 65 4.93 11.43 0.64
CA GLN A 65 4.15 12.07 1.70
C GLN A 65 2.80 12.57 1.18
N SER A 66 2.73 13.11 -0.03
CA SER A 66 1.46 13.56 -0.64
C SER A 66 0.48 12.39 -0.83
N VAL A 67 0.95 11.25 -1.36
CA VAL A 67 0.11 10.05 -1.52
C VAL A 67 -0.31 9.47 -0.17
N LEU A 68 0.62 9.42 0.80
CA LEU A 68 0.33 8.97 2.17
C LEU A 68 -0.72 9.87 2.82
N GLY A 69 -0.54 11.19 2.76
CA GLY A 69 -1.45 12.17 3.35
C GLY A 69 -2.84 12.09 2.75
N ALA A 70 -2.94 11.97 1.43
CA ALA A 70 -4.22 11.87 0.75
C ALA A 70 -4.99 10.56 1.06
N THR A 71 -4.28 9.52 1.53
CA THR A 71 -4.87 8.20 1.81
C THR A 71 -5.13 7.98 3.30
N PHE A 72 -4.19 8.34 4.16
CA PHE A 72 -4.18 7.97 5.58
C PHE A 72 -4.45 9.11 6.57
N LEU A 73 -4.45 10.37 6.11
CA LEU A 73 -4.82 11.50 6.96
C LEU A 73 -6.27 11.94 6.74
N SER A 74 -6.78 12.63 7.74
CA SER A 74 -8.00 13.43 7.65
C SER A 74 -7.71 14.73 6.90
N PHE A 75 -8.65 15.14 6.07
CA PHE A 75 -8.63 16.46 5.43
C PHE A 75 -10.04 17.03 5.40
N PHE A 76 -10.16 18.34 5.62
CA PHE A 76 -11.45 19.04 5.76
C PHE A 76 -12.39 18.40 6.80
N GLY A 77 -11.85 17.80 7.85
CA GLY A 77 -12.63 17.13 8.90
C GLY A 77 -13.21 15.76 8.49
N VAL A 78 -12.86 15.23 7.32
CA VAL A 78 -13.29 13.91 6.86
C VAL A 78 -12.18 12.89 7.10
N THR A 79 -12.44 11.89 7.94
CA THR A 79 -11.44 10.89 8.33
C THR A 79 -11.36 9.74 7.33
N PRO A 80 -10.24 8.98 7.28
CA PRO A 80 -10.16 7.79 6.43
C PRO A 80 -11.30 6.78 6.65
N ARG A 81 -11.77 6.59 7.88
CA ARG A 81 -12.94 5.72 8.17
C ARG A 81 -14.24 6.18 7.54
N GLN A 82 -14.38 7.48 7.27
CA GLN A 82 -15.54 8.03 6.58
C GLN A 82 -15.40 7.95 5.05
N ARG A 83 -14.16 7.80 4.54
CA ARG A 83 -13.86 7.77 3.11
C ARG A 83 -13.81 6.36 2.54
N TYR A 84 -13.40 5.37 3.34
CA TYR A 84 -13.24 4.00 2.90
C TYR A 84 -14.12 3.05 3.69
N ALA A 85 -14.69 2.06 3.01
CA ALA A 85 -15.49 1.01 3.64
C ALA A 85 -14.64 0.11 4.55
N ASP A 86 -13.40 -0.16 4.16
CA ASP A 86 -12.45 -1.03 4.85
C ASP A 86 -11.00 -0.72 4.46
N VAL A 87 -10.06 -1.39 5.13
CA VAL A 87 -8.61 -1.30 4.87
C VAL A 87 -8.25 -1.72 3.45
N PHE A 88 -9.00 -2.65 2.85
CA PHE A 88 -8.75 -3.10 1.48
C PHE A 88 -9.07 -1.99 0.47
N ALA A 89 -10.19 -1.29 0.62
CA ALA A 89 -10.52 -0.11 -0.18
C ALA A 89 -9.48 1.00 -0.03
N GLN A 90 -9.03 1.25 1.20
CA GLN A 90 -8.00 2.25 1.47
C GLN A 90 -6.65 1.89 0.82
N VAL A 91 -6.19 0.65 1.01
CA VAL A 91 -4.92 0.17 0.45
C VAL A 91 -4.97 0.10 -1.07
N ALA A 92 -6.11 -0.25 -1.65
CA ALA A 92 -6.33 -0.24 -3.09
C ALA A 92 -6.22 1.19 -3.68
N ASP A 93 -6.82 2.18 -3.03
CA ASP A 93 -6.69 3.59 -3.43
C ASP A 93 -5.23 4.07 -3.30
N PHE A 94 -4.55 3.73 -2.19
CA PHE A 94 -3.13 4.02 -2.01
C PHE A 94 -2.28 3.45 -3.16
N ALA A 95 -2.40 2.15 -3.43
CA ALA A 95 -1.61 1.47 -4.46
C ALA A 95 -1.87 2.07 -5.85
N THR A 96 -3.13 2.39 -6.16
CA THR A 96 -3.53 3.00 -7.43
C THR A 96 -2.93 4.39 -7.60
N ARG A 97 -3.01 5.24 -6.58
CA ARG A 97 -2.41 6.58 -6.60
C ARG A 97 -0.89 6.51 -6.72
N PHE A 98 -0.26 5.65 -5.93
CA PHE A 98 1.19 5.48 -5.93
C PHE A 98 1.72 5.03 -7.29
N ALA A 99 1.09 4.02 -7.89
CA ALA A 99 1.48 3.49 -9.19
C ALA A 99 1.31 4.51 -10.33
N LYS A 100 0.26 5.35 -10.26
CA LYS A 100 -0.07 6.36 -11.29
C LYS A 100 0.70 7.66 -11.15
N ASP A 101 1.11 8.03 -9.94
CA ASP A 101 1.81 9.30 -9.76
C ASP A 101 3.19 9.28 -10.42
N HIS A 102 3.79 8.12 -10.77
CA HIS A 102 5.15 8.06 -11.33
C HIS A 102 6.16 8.78 -10.41
N ILE A 103 6.11 8.47 -9.11
CA ILE A 103 6.96 9.05 -8.07
C ILE A 103 8.44 8.81 -8.40
N PHE A 104 8.75 7.59 -8.79
CA PHE A 104 10.09 7.12 -9.15
C PHE A 104 10.28 7.04 -10.67
N PRO A 105 11.55 7.04 -11.16
CA PRO A 105 11.87 6.84 -12.58
C PRO A 105 11.32 5.54 -13.18
N ASP A 106 11.35 4.42 -12.43
CA ASP A 106 10.72 3.14 -12.77
C ASP A 106 10.34 2.40 -11.47
N GLY A 107 9.74 1.22 -11.52
CA GLY A 107 9.48 0.37 -10.34
C GLY A 107 8.32 0.81 -9.45
N ASN A 108 7.65 1.92 -9.75
CA ASN A 108 6.48 2.43 -8.98
C ASN A 108 5.44 1.36 -8.70
N LYS A 109 5.15 0.53 -9.70
CA LYS A 109 4.08 -0.46 -9.67
C LYS A 109 4.42 -1.64 -8.73
N ARG A 110 5.63 -2.17 -8.88
CA ARG A 110 6.17 -3.22 -8.00
C ARG A 110 6.25 -2.72 -6.55
N THR A 111 6.65 -1.46 -6.37
CA THR A 111 6.71 -0.82 -5.06
C THR A 111 5.31 -0.66 -4.47
N ALA A 112 4.33 -0.17 -5.24
CA ALA A 112 2.94 -0.03 -4.81
C ALA A 112 2.36 -1.37 -4.31
N VAL A 113 2.62 -2.46 -5.04
CA VAL A 113 2.19 -3.80 -4.68
C VAL A 113 2.86 -4.30 -3.40
N LYS A 114 4.19 -4.24 -3.31
CA LYS A 114 4.92 -4.63 -2.10
C LYS A 114 4.42 -3.85 -0.88
N MET A 115 4.20 -2.54 -1.04
CA MET A 115 3.69 -1.69 0.04
C MET A 115 2.26 -2.04 0.43
N ALA A 116 1.37 -2.30 -0.53
CA ALA A 116 0.00 -2.72 -0.25
C ALA A 116 -0.04 -4.03 0.55
N LEU A 117 0.73 -5.04 0.12
CA LEU A 117 0.86 -6.31 0.81
C LEU A 117 1.45 -6.13 2.22
N ALA A 118 2.49 -5.30 2.37
CA ALA A 118 3.10 -5.01 3.66
C ALA A 118 2.12 -4.32 4.63
N ILE A 119 1.33 -3.35 4.16
CA ILE A 119 0.33 -2.66 4.98
C ILE A 119 -0.73 -3.65 5.47
N LEU A 120 -1.22 -4.53 4.59
CA LEU A 120 -2.18 -5.57 4.95
C LEU A 120 -1.58 -6.56 5.96
N ALA A 121 -0.34 -7.00 5.75
CA ALA A 121 0.37 -7.88 6.66
C ALA A 121 0.53 -7.25 8.06
N MET A 122 0.89 -5.96 8.15
CA MET A 122 0.94 -5.23 9.42
C MET A 122 -0.42 -5.14 10.12
N ARG A 123 -1.52 -5.30 9.39
CA ARG A 123 -2.89 -5.35 9.92
C ARG A 123 -3.40 -6.79 10.14
N GLY A 124 -2.53 -7.79 10.03
CA GLY A 124 -2.87 -9.20 10.26
C GLY A 124 -3.53 -9.88 9.07
N TRP A 125 -3.35 -9.36 7.85
CA TRP A 125 -3.88 -9.94 6.62
C TRP A 125 -2.76 -10.43 5.71
N ASP A 126 -2.82 -11.70 5.33
CA ASP A 126 -1.96 -12.33 4.34
C ASP A 126 -2.74 -12.48 3.03
N VAL A 127 -2.28 -11.85 1.95
CA VAL A 127 -2.93 -11.92 0.65
C VAL A 127 -2.32 -13.06 -0.14
N ARG A 128 -3.09 -14.12 -0.33
CA ARG A 128 -2.67 -15.33 -1.01
C ARG A 128 -3.12 -15.32 -2.46
N ALA A 129 -2.35 -14.62 -3.29
CA ALA A 129 -2.49 -14.63 -4.73
C ALA A 129 -1.48 -15.60 -5.37
N VAL A 130 -1.84 -16.15 -6.52
CA VAL A 130 -0.96 -17.03 -7.30
C VAL A 130 0.16 -16.20 -7.95
N ASP A 131 1.40 -16.45 -7.52
CA ASP A 131 2.61 -15.88 -8.10
C ASP A 131 3.26 -16.88 -9.07
N ALA A 132 2.60 -17.11 -10.21
CA ALA A 132 3.10 -18.02 -11.25
C ALA A 132 4.29 -17.41 -12.02
N GLU A 133 5.15 -18.26 -12.60
CA GLU A 133 6.27 -17.78 -13.43
C GLU A 133 5.78 -17.18 -14.77
N ASP A 134 4.66 -17.66 -15.30
CA ASP A 134 4.05 -17.12 -16.51
C ASP A 134 3.07 -15.99 -16.20
N ALA A 135 3.05 -14.98 -17.06
CA ALA A 135 2.26 -13.77 -16.86
C ALA A 135 0.75 -14.03 -16.86
N GLU A 136 0.27 -15.07 -17.54
CA GLU A 136 -1.16 -15.37 -17.69
C GLU A 136 -1.73 -16.00 -16.40
N GLY A 137 -0.95 -16.85 -15.73
CA GLY A 137 -1.30 -17.46 -14.44
C GLY A 137 -0.91 -16.64 -13.20
N ASN A 138 -0.15 -15.56 -13.35
CA ASN A 138 0.30 -14.74 -12.22
C ASN A 138 -0.73 -13.65 -11.88
N GLU A 139 -1.54 -13.92 -10.86
CA GLU A 139 -2.61 -13.04 -10.40
C GLU A 139 -2.07 -11.70 -9.87
N LEU A 140 -0.90 -11.71 -9.22
CA LEU A 140 -0.24 -10.46 -8.78
C LEU A 140 0.20 -9.62 -9.98
N TYR A 141 0.72 -10.26 -11.04
CA TYR A 141 1.12 -9.59 -12.27
C TYR A 141 -0.08 -9.01 -13.03
N GLN A 142 -1.18 -9.77 -13.13
CA GLN A 142 -2.43 -9.31 -13.74
C GLN A 142 -3.00 -8.12 -12.98
N TRP A 143 -3.01 -8.19 -11.65
CA TRP A 143 -3.36 -7.06 -10.79
C TRP A 143 -2.49 -5.82 -11.11
N VAL A 144 -1.16 -5.97 -11.18
CA VAL A 144 -0.25 -4.87 -11.54
C VAL A 144 -0.62 -4.28 -12.91
N GLN A 145 -0.88 -5.14 -13.91
CA GLN A 145 -1.27 -4.75 -15.26
C GLN A 145 -2.56 -3.94 -15.28
N ASP A 146 -3.55 -4.33 -14.47
CA ASP A 146 -4.86 -3.67 -14.42
C ASP A 146 -4.76 -2.26 -13.82
N ILE A 147 -3.97 -2.07 -12.76
CA ILE A 147 -3.68 -0.73 -12.21
C ILE A 147 -3.07 0.18 -13.30
N VAL A 148 -2.11 -0.37 -14.05
CA VAL A 148 -1.28 0.36 -15.01
C VAL A 148 -2.04 0.75 -16.26
N THR A 149 -2.83 -0.18 -16.78
CA THR A 149 -3.55 0.01 -18.03
C THR A 149 -4.84 0.79 -17.83
N GLY A 150 -5.17 1.15 -16.57
CA GLY A 150 -6.41 1.81 -16.22
C GLY A 150 -7.64 0.93 -16.48
N ARG A 151 -7.43 -0.38 -16.70
CA ARG A 151 -8.47 -1.38 -16.86
C ARG A 151 -9.03 -1.81 -15.50
N GLY A 152 -8.27 -1.59 -14.43
CA GLY A 152 -8.66 -1.82 -13.04
C GLY A 152 -8.93 -0.53 -12.26
N GLY A 153 -10.10 -0.42 -11.64
CA GLY A 153 -10.40 0.62 -10.64
C GLY A 153 -9.90 0.27 -9.25
N ALA A 154 -9.81 1.26 -8.35
CA ALA A 154 -9.49 1.00 -6.93
C ALA A 154 -10.52 0.04 -6.29
N ASP A 155 -11.78 0.06 -6.74
CA ASP A 155 -12.83 -0.82 -6.22
C ASP A 155 -12.64 -2.29 -6.62
N GLU A 156 -12.25 -2.54 -7.87
CA GLU A 156 -11.97 -3.91 -8.36
C GLU A 156 -10.75 -4.50 -7.66
N LEU A 157 -9.72 -3.66 -7.46
CA LEU A 157 -8.58 -4.03 -6.64
C LEU A 157 -9.00 -4.34 -5.20
N ALA A 158 -9.82 -3.49 -4.59
CA ALA A 158 -10.31 -3.75 -3.24
C ALA A 158 -11.06 -5.09 -3.17
N GLY A 159 -11.85 -5.43 -4.20
CA GLY A 159 -12.48 -6.75 -4.36
C GLY A 159 -11.47 -7.89 -4.40
N PHE A 160 -10.49 -7.81 -5.29
CA PHE A 160 -9.42 -8.80 -5.41
C PHE A 160 -8.68 -9.03 -4.08
N LEU A 161 -8.29 -7.95 -3.40
CA LEU A 161 -7.60 -8.04 -2.10
C LEU A 161 -8.48 -8.70 -1.04
N ARG A 162 -9.77 -8.39 -0.99
CA ARG A 162 -10.71 -9.05 -0.05
C ARG A 162 -10.83 -10.54 -0.32
N ASP A 163 -10.93 -10.93 -1.59
CA ASP A 163 -11.15 -12.32 -1.98
C ASP A 163 -9.92 -13.21 -1.71
N HIS A 164 -8.72 -12.62 -1.74
CA HIS A 164 -7.46 -13.34 -1.54
C HIS A 164 -6.85 -13.13 -0.14
N ALA A 165 -7.38 -12.20 0.66
CA ALA A 165 -6.89 -11.95 2.00
C ALA A 165 -7.39 -13.01 3.00
N VAL A 166 -6.45 -13.61 3.71
CA VAL A 166 -6.72 -14.45 4.86
C VAL A 166 -6.16 -13.82 6.12
N ARG A 167 -6.84 -14.04 7.23
CA ARG A 167 -6.40 -13.51 8.51
C ARG A 167 -5.27 -14.36 9.07
N VAL A 168 -4.20 -13.71 9.52
CA VAL A 168 -3.09 -14.32 10.24
C VAL A 168 -3.10 -13.76 11.65
N GLY A 169 -3.32 -14.66 12.62
CA GLY A 169 -3.34 -14.34 14.05
C GLY A 169 -1.98 -14.51 14.71
#